data_AF-A0A662IKR0-F1
#
_entry.id   AF-A0A662IKR0-F1
#
_cell.length_a   1.000
_cell.length_b   1.000
_cell.length_c   1.000
_cell.angle_alpha   90.00
_cell.angle_beta   90.00
_cell.angle_gamma   90.00
#
_symmetry.space_group_name_H-M   'P 1'
#
loop_
_entity.id
_entity.type
_entity.pdbx_description
1 polymer ?
#
loop_
_entity_poly.entity_id
_entity_poly.type
_entity_poly.pdbx_seq_one_letter_code
_entity_poly.pdbx_strand_id
1 'polypeptide(L)'
;MLDYAKSLRFLLSSSMYFKLPLLSRVRIKGPLVNLLLRKLLATQLPDGSFPAGWIRGNPASIEATVRALEVLRIYGFTEAFEKALRYIVNKRNRSGFWSESLLVYRYYKKIGVIIPSLGLISWNLVVSLKTASVLLKLGFPRDYFEGLVESIKEAQSRLGFWTLDGKPNLNLTVNITFYGLDVLPQRVKERAIKRIYVTSRSSISPLMSKDLFTEFMRGLLLWFLDKSRAQSIIENIVALQRPDGGFPSKLNVRKSNFEFTLFLLLNWLKLKKGLEPKLKNILQAETERIWRIKQKLSEIKFDAIEEFREALREEGVFHPDRPLESLFCLFLRHYLRQISWIEEAYDSDKCLEGIIGYLGHPAVMGLTRYTDVERIQETLKALRLHAPLGKYRTKLIAQTISVFATFLAQQPSCKNIDLNDISQKFVEFTLSKAPKLIRNWDKEALKRMGMLLREYYSFKDSGEGDWIALLHEALQCYPFIGSTMSNDLINQALLLLDFEELLDISKRSLNPSFFLDAGLIRTLVLLGLLPPTPLKRISSSKDLWNRARLILEEYFSDDILSVYSIKLVQRRWCRGLQRCTWRRSKCPLYALCPNRT
;
A
#
# COMPACT_ATOMS: atom_id res chain seq x y z
N MET A 1 -4.76 29.00 3.54
CA MET A 1 -3.91 28.72 4.72
C MET A 1 -3.58 27.23 4.72
N LEU A 2 -2.33 26.84 5.03
CA LEU A 2 -1.88 25.44 5.05
C LEU A 2 -2.57 24.64 6.17
N ASP A 3 -3.23 23.55 5.80
CA ASP A 3 -3.78 22.57 6.74
C ASP A 3 -2.73 21.49 7.05
N TYR A 4 -1.97 21.71 8.13
CA TYR A 4 -0.90 20.79 8.53
C TYR A 4 -1.43 19.40 8.90
N ALA A 5 -2.58 19.31 9.55
CA ALA A 5 -3.14 18.02 9.98
C ALA A 5 -3.44 17.12 8.76
N LYS A 6 -3.99 17.68 7.68
CA LYS A 6 -4.19 16.95 6.43
C LYS A 6 -2.88 16.50 5.80
N SER A 7 -1.87 17.36 5.70
CA SER A 7 -0.57 16.96 5.13
C SER A 7 0.14 15.87 5.94
N LEU A 8 0.03 15.91 7.27
CA LEU A 8 0.61 14.90 8.14
C LEU A 8 -0.13 13.56 7.99
N ARG A 9 -1.47 13.55 7.96
CA ARG A 9 -2.26 12.33 7.67
C ARG A 9 -1.98 11.77 6.29
N PHE A 10 -1.83 12.64 5.28
CA PHE A 10 -1.43 12.25 3.94
C PHE A 10 -0.11 11.49 3.94
N LEU A 11 0.92 12.02 4.62
CA LEU A 11 2.21 11.34 4.75
C LEU A 11 2.14 10.07 5.63
N LEU A 12 1.37 10.07 6.72
CA LEU A 12 1.15 8.87 7.53
C LEU A 12 0.42 7.76 6.76
N SER A 13 -0.36 8.10 5.71
CA SER A 13 -1.00 7.13 4.80
C SER A 13 -0.07 6.58 3.71
N SER A 14 1.17 7.08 3.61
CA SER A 14 2.16 6.67 2.61
C SER A 14 3.01 5.48 3.09
N SER A 15 4.07 5.10 2.38
CA SER A 15 5.00 4.08 2.87
C SER A 15 5.94 4.60 3.96
N MET A 16 6.54 3.69 4.72
CA MET A 16 7.54 3.99 5.75
C MET A 16 8.69 4.87 5.23
N TYR A 17 9.03 4.72 3.95
CA TYR A 17 10.03 5.52 3.21
C TYR A 17 9.81 7.04 3.29
N PHE A 18 8.55 7.49 3.35
CA PHE A 18 8.25 8.93 3.43
C PHE A 18 7.90 9.38 4.85
N LYS A 19 7.23 8.53 5.66
CA LYS A 19 6.80 8.93 7.02
C LYS A 19 7.90 8.84 8.07
N LEU A 20 8.82 7.86 8.02
CA LEU A 20 9.89 7.76 9.02
C LEU A 20 10.84 8.96 9.00
N PRO A 21 11.27 9.50 7.84
CA PRO A 21 12.05 10.74 7.81
C PRO A 21 11.34 11.94 8.46
N LEU A 22 10.01 12.04 8.31
CA LEU A 22 9.22 13.06 8.97
C LEU A 22 9.20 12.85 10.50
N LEU A 23 8.89 11.63 10.93
CA LEU A 23 8.81 11.24 12.35
C LEU A 23 10.16 11.42 13.06
N SER A 24 11.26 11.08 12.39
CA SER A 24 12.62 11.25 12.91
C SER A 24 12.98 12.73 13.03
N ARG A 25 12.66 13.57 12.03
CA ARG A 25 12.96 15.01 12.06
C ARG A 25 12.34 15.71 13.26
N VAL A 26 11.12 15.35 13.63
CA VAL A 26 10.41 15.91 14.81
C VAL A 26 10.56 15.06 16.08
N ARG A 27 11.38 14.01 16.03
CA ARG A 27 11.73 13.11 17.14
C ARG A 27 10.51 12.49 17.84
N ILE A 28 9.55 11.99 17.06
CA ILE A 28 8.40 11.25 17.59
C ILE A 28 8.87 9.90 18.10
N LYS A 29 8.40 9.51 19.28
CA LYS A 29 8.65 8.20 19.90
C LYS A 29 7.33 7.56 20.25
N GLY A 30 7.31 6.24 20.31
CA GLY A 30 6.15 5.47 20.75
C GLY A 30 6.05 4.11 20.07
N PRO A 31 5.08 3.29 20.46
CA PRO A 31 4.97 1.91 19.99
C PRO A 31 4.80 1.77 18.49
N LEU A 32 4.02 2.66 17.85
CA LEU A 32 3.86 2.66 16.39
C LEU A 32 5.18 2.96 15.66
N VAL A 33 5.96 3.91 16.17
CA VAL A 33 7.26 4.24 15.59
C VAL A 33 8.23 3.07 15.78
N ASN A 34 8.23 2.43 16.95
CA ASN A 34 9.04 1.25 17.21
C ASN A 34 8.70 0.09 16.26
N LEU A 35 7.41 -0.13 15.96
CA LEU A 35 6.97 -1.10 14.97
C LEU A 35 7.55 -0.80 13.59
N LEU A 36 7.45 0.46 13.13
CA LEU A 36 8.00 0.90 11.85
C LEU A 36 9.53 0.79 11.78
N LEU A 37 10.23 1.08 12.88
CA LEU A 37 11.68 0.95 12.96
C LEU A 37 12.13 -0.52 12.90
N ARG A 38 11.43 -1.43 13.58
CA ARG A 38 11.69 -2.88 13.45
C ARG A 38 11.51 -3.35 12.01
N LYS A 39 10.46 -2.87 11.34
CA LYS A 39 10.23 -3.15 9.91
C LYS A 39 11.33 -2.59 9.02
N LEU A 40 11.77 -1.35 9.24
CA LEU A 40 12.91 -0.77 8.54
C LEU A 40 14.15 -1.66 8.70
N LEU A 41 14.53 -2.01 9.93
CA LEU A 41 15.70 -2.87 10.20
C LEU A 41 15.61 -4.21 9.48
N ALA A 42 14.42 -4.81 9.45
CA ALA A 42 14.19 -6.06 8.72
C ALA A 42 14.41 -5.93 7.20
N THR A 43 14.44 -4.72 6.64
CA THR A 43 14.76 -4.51 5.20
C THR A 43 16.23 -4.31 4.90
N GLN A 44 17.10 -4.18 5.92
CA GLN A 44 18.53 -4.04 5.70
C GLN A 44 19.10 -5.30 5.04
N LEU A 45 19.86 -5.11 3.96
CA LEU A 45 20.51 -6.17 3.23
C LEU A 45 21.81 -6.62 3.94
N PRO A 46 22.33 -7.83 3.64
CA PRO A 46 23.55 -8.33 4.28
C PRO A 46 24.79 -7.43 4.09
N ASP A 47 24.86 -6.70 2.97
CA ASP A 47 25.93 -5.73 2.69
C ASP A 47 25.78 -4.40 3.46
N GLY A 48 24.76 -4.28 4.30
CA GLY A 48 24.45 -3.11 5.11
C GLY A 48 23.56 -2.07 4.40
N SER A 49 23.32 -2.22 3.11
CA SER A 49 22.49 -1.29 2.34
C SER A 49 21.00 -1.46 2.60
N PHE A 50 20.23 -0.49 2.15
CA PHE A 50 18.76 -0.57 2.13
C PHE A 50 18.25 -0.60 0.68
N PRO A 51 17.24 -1.44 0.39
CA PRO A 51 16.67 -1.53 -0.95
C PRO A 51 15.83 -0.29 -1.28
N ALA A 52 15.66 -0.01 -2.58
CA ALA A 52 14.91 1.15 -3.05
C ALA A 52 13.49 1.18 -2.47
N GLY A 53 13.10 2.31 -1.88
CA GLY A 53 11.82 2.48 -1.20
C GLY A 53 11.66 1.68 0.10
N TRP A 54 12.73 1.05 0.60
CA TRP A 54 12.74 0.12 1.73
C TRP A 54 11.76 -1.04 1.56
N ILE A 55 11.77 -1.66 0.38
CA ILE A 55 10.96 -2.84 0.06
C ILE A 55 11.90 -4.01 -0.24
N ARG A 56 11.76 -5.14 0.47
CA ARG A 56 12.55 -6.35 0.18
C ARG A 56 12.36 -6.80 -1.27
N GLY A 57 13.42 -7.31 -1.89
CA GLY A 57 13.43 -7.71 -3.30
C GLY A 57 13.69 -6.57 -4.29
N ASN A 58 13.58 -5.30 -3.88
CA ASN A 58 14.07 -4.19 -4.70
C ASN A 58 15.62 -4.11 -4.65
N PRO A 59 16.26 -3.53 -5.69
CA PRO A 59 17.70 -3.33 -5.70
C PRO A 59 18.17 -2.41 -4.58
N ALA A 60 19.39 -2.64 -4.07
CA ALA A 60 20.08 -1.75 -3.15
C ALA A 60 20.16 -0.32 -3.70
N SER A 61 19.95 0.69 -2.83
CA SER A 61 19.92 2.10 -3.24
C SER A 61 20.75 2.99 -2.31
N ILE A 62 21.51 3.91 -2.91
CA ILE A 62 22.25 4.94 -2.18
C ILE A 62 21.29 5.88 -1.45
N GLU A 63 20.31 6.46 -2.14
CA GLU A 63 19.31 7.38 -1.57
C GLU A 63 18.54 6.71 -0.42
N ALA A 64 18.12 5.44 -0.59
CA ALA A 64 17.44 4.70 0.46
C ALA A 64 18.33 4.49 1.70
N THR A 65 19.60 4.14 1.48
CA THR A 65 20.55 3.89 2.57
C THR A 65 20.92 5.19 3.30
N VAL A 66 21.11 6.29 2.58
CA VAL A 66 21.39 7.62 3.17
C VAL A 66 20.21 8.10 4.02
N ARG A 67 18.97 7.95 3.54
CA ARG A 67 17.79 8.26 4.35
C ARG A 67 17.69 7.38 5.59
N ALA A 68 18.02 6.09 5.47
CA ALA A 68 18.01 5.18 6.60
C ALA A 68 19.05 5.60 7.64
N LEU A 69 20.26 6.03 7.25
CA LEU A 69 21.28 6.53 8.17
C LEU A 69 20.78 7.68 9.06
N GLU A 70 20.07 8.66 8.47
CA GLU A 70 19.50 9.76 9.25
C GLU A 70 18.48 9.26 10.28
N VAL A 71 17.62 8.32 9.90
CA VAL A 71 16.64 7.71 10.81
C VAL A 71 17.32 6.89 11.91
N LEU A 72 18.23 5.98 11.54
CA LEU A 72 18.92 5.07 12.46
C LEU A 72 19.76 5.83 13.49
N ARG A 73 20.43 6.92 13.07
CA ARG A 73 21.17 7.81 13.97
C ARG A 73 20.26 8.46 15.01
N ILE A 74 19.11 8.98 14.58
CA ILE A 74 18.17 9.68 15.47
C ILE A 74 17.60 8.73 16.54
N TYR A 75 17.36 7.47 16.17
CA TYR A 75 16.78 6.48 17.07
C TYR A 75 17.80 5.56 17.76
N GLY A 76 19.10 5.70 17.49
CA GLY A 76 20.16 5.02 18.23
C GLY A 76 20.40 3.55 17.84
N PHE A 77 20.16 3.17 16.58
CA PHE A 77 20.44 1.80 16.11
C PHE A 77 21.87 1.67 15.58
N THR A 78 22.85 1.61 16.50
CA THR A 78 24.29 1.71 16.21
C THR A 78 24.78 0.67 15.20
N GLU A 79 24.50 -0.62 15.41
CA GLU A 79 25.01 -1.68 14.52
C GLU A 79 24.50 -1.54 13.07
N ALA A 80 23.18 -1.35 12.93
CA ALA A 80 22.56 -1.15 11.62
C ALA A 80 23.06 0.13 10.94
N PHE A 81 23.25 1.19 11.72
CA PHE A 81 23.83 2.45 11.27
C PHE A 81 25.27 2.26 10.74
N GLU A 82 26.13 1.55 11.47
CA GLU A 82 27.52 1.30 11.08
C GLU A 82 27.62 0.47 9.80
N LYS A 83 26.78 -0.56 9.65
CA LYS A 83 26.69 -1.35 8.40
C LYS A 83 26.30 -0.48 7.22
N ALA A 84 25.26 0.34 7.37
CA ALA A 84 24.81 1.28 6.33
C ALA A 84 25.87 2.33 5.99
N LEU A 85 26.60 2.84 6.99
CA LEU A 85 27.63 3.84 6.79
C LEU A 85 28.81 3.26 6.02
N ARG A 86 29.27 2.06 6.40
CA ARG A 86 30.32 1.33 5.67
C ARG A 86 29.93 1.09 4.22
N TYR A 87 28.70 0.68 3.95
CA TYR A 87 28.20 0.54 2.58
C TYR A 87 28.33 1.85 1.79
N ILE A 88 27.87 2.97 2.35
CA ILE A 88 27.94 4.28 1.68
C ILE A 88 29.38 4.69 1.40
N VAL A 89 30.29 4.53 2.37
CA VAL A 89 31.72 4.84 2.19
C VAL A 89 32.32 4.00 1.06
N ASN A 90 32.03 2.70 1.03
CA ASN A 90 32.58 1.76 0.03
C ASN A 90 31.99 1.95 -1.38
N LYS A 91 30.80 2.54 -1.51
CA LYS A 91 30.15 2.80 -2.81
C LYS A 91 30.59 4.09 -3.48
N ARG A 92 31.43 4.89 -2.84
CA ARG A 92 32.01 6.09 -3.45
C ARG A 92 32.95 5.70 -4.60
N ASN A 93 32.74 6.27 -5.78
CA ASN A 93 33.63 6.01 -6.92
C ASN A 93 34.93 6.82 -6.85
N ARG A 94 35.88 6.57 -7.76
CA ARG A 94 37.19 7.25 -7.81
C ARG A 94 37.08 8.77 -7.98
N SER A 95 36.05 9.25 -8.67
CA SER A 95 35.76 10.69 -8.84
C SER A 95 35.02 11.30 -7.64
N GLY A 96 34.71 10.51 -6.62
CA GLY A 96 34.04 10.94 -5.39
C GLY A 96 32.51 10.99 -5.44
N PHE A 97 31.89 10.45 -6.48
CA PHE A 97 30.43 10.42 -6.66
C PHE A 97 29.81 9.12 -6.16
N TRP A 98 28.50 9.19 -5.91
CA TRP A 98 27.62 8.05 -5.72
C TRP A 98 26.58 8.00 -6.84
N SER A 99 26.34 6.81 -7.38
CA SER A 99 25.42 6.61 -8.48
C SER A 99 24.38 5.54 -8.15
N GLU A 100 23.15 5.79 -8.54
CA GLU A 100 22.09 4.79 -8.54
C GLU A 100 22.14 3.96 -9.82
N SER A 101 21.70 2.72 -9.71
CA SER A 101 21.46 1.87 -10.89
C SER A 101 20.25 2.39 -11.70
N LEU A 102 20.20 2.02 -12.98
CA LEU A 102 19.06 2.35 -13.85
C LEU A 102 17.74 1.77 -13.32
N LEU A 103 17.78 0.60 -12.68
CA LEU A 103 16.61 -0.04 -12.06
C LEU A 103 16.06 0.80 -10.90
N VAL A 104 16.94 1.26 -10.00
CA VAL A 104 16.57 2.16 -8.90
C VAL A 104 15.99 3.47 -9.44
N TYR A 105 16.62 4.07 -10.45
CA TYR A 105 16.10 5.27 -11.10
C TYR A 105 14.69 5.07 -11.68
N ARG A 106 14.46 3.98 -12.42
CA ARG A 106 13.14 3.67 -12.99
C ARG A 106 12.09 3.47 -11.89
N TYR A 107 12.45 2.79 -10.81
CA TYR A 107 11.58 2.62 -9.64
C TYR A 107 11.21 3.97 -9.02
N TYR A 108 12.20 4.80 -8.69
CA TYR A 108 11.96 6.11 -8.08
C TYR A 108 11.21 7.07 -9.00
N LYS A 109 11.42 6.99 -10.30
CA LYS A 109 10.62 7.73 -11.29
C LYS A 109 9.15 7.29 -11.26
N LYS A 110 8.89 5.99 -11.19
CA LYS A 110 7.53 5.42 -11.12
C LYS A 110 6.78 5.85 -9.86
N ILE A 111 7.46 5.87 -8.70
CA ILE A 111 6.83 6.28 -7.43
C ILE A 111 6.91 7.79 -7.16
N GLY A 112 7.50 8.56 -8.07
CA GLY A 112 7.52 10.03 -8.01
C GLY A 112 8.50 10.62 -6.99
N VAL A 113 9.57 9.89 -6.64
CA VAL A 113 10.67 10.41 -5.80
C VAL A 113 11.60 11.32 -6.61
N ILE A 114 11.75 11.06 -7.91
CA ILE A 114 12.63 11.86 -8.76
C ILE A 114 11.96 13.17 -9.13
N ILE A 115 12.72 14.26 -8.98
CA ILE A 115 12.32 15.60 -9.42
C ILE A 115 12.02 15.55 -10.92
N PRO A 116 10.84 15.99 -11.38
CA PRO A 116 10.39 15.65 -12.73
C PRO A 116 11.27 16.17 -13.88
N SER A 117 12.09 17.20 -13.62
CA SER A 117 13.03 17.78 -14.59
C SER A 117 14.35 17.03 -14.70
N LEU A 118 14.62 16.01 -13.86
CA LEU A 118 15.92 15.34 -13.80
C LEU A 118 15.97 14.01 -14.59
N GLY A 119 16.94 13.93 -15.49
CA GLY A 119 17.43 12.67 -16.06
C GLY A 119 18.28 11.88 -15.06
N LEU A 120 18.72 10.67 -15.44
CA LEU A 120 19.52 9.78 -14.58
C LEU A 120 20.82 10.45 -14.11
N ILE A 121 21.55 11.10 -15.01
CA ILE A 121 22.84 11.75 -14.69
C ILE A 121 22.63 12.85 -13.65
N SER A 122 21.70 13.76 -13.88
CA SER A 122 21.39 14.84 -12.94
C SER A 122 20.83 14.33 -11.61
N TRP A 123 20.09 13.21 -11.63
CA TRP A 123 19.63 12.56 -10.41
C TRP A 123 20.80 11.98 -9.59
N ASN A 124 21.75 11.29 -10.23
CA ASN A 124 22.94 10.76 -9.54
C ASN A 124 23.80 11.88 -8.93
N LEU A 125 23.89 13.04 -9.60
CA LEU A 125 24.52 14.22 -9.03
C LEU A 125 23.80 14.72 -7.76
N VAL A 126 22.47 14.80 -7.80
CA VAL A 126 21.66 15.17 -6.62
C VAL A 126 21.83 14.17 -5.49
N VAL A 127 21.81 12.87 -5.78
CA VAL A 127 22.06 11.81 -4.79
C VAL A 127 23.46 11.95 -4.18
N SER A 128 24.48 12.24 -4.99
CA SER A 128 25.84 12.48 -4.50
C SER A 128 25.92 13.67 -3.56
N LEU A 129 25.28 14.79 -3.91
CA LEU A 129 25.25 15.99 -3.07
C LEU A 129 24.50 15.78 -1.75
N LYS A 130 23.36 15.07 -1.79
CA LYS A 130 22.63 14.66 -0.58
C LYS A 130 23.49 13.77 0.31
N THR A 131 24.14 12.77 -0.27
CA THR A 131 25.03 11.84 0.44
C THR A 131 26.16 12.61 1.13
N ALA A 132 26.81 13.53 0.40
CA ALA A 132 27.86 14.37 0.96
C ALA A 132 27.35 15.27 2.10
N SER A 133 26.19 15.92 1.96
CA SER A 133 25.58 16.73 3.03
C SER A 133 25.30 15.89 4.29
N VAL A 134 24.81 14.65 4.14
CA VAL A 134 24.58 13.75 5.27
C VAL A 134 25.91 13.33 5.92
N LEU A 135 26.90 12.90 5.14
CA LEU A 135 28.21 12.51 5.67
C LEU A 135 28.93 13.68 6.38
N LEU A 136 28.85 14.90 5.87
CA LEU A 136 29.35 16.10 6.57
C LEU A 136 28.69 16.27 7.94
N LYS A 137 27.36 16.10 8.04
CA LYS A 137 26.63 16.15 9.32
C LYS A 137 27.00 14.99 10.27
N LEU A 138 27.57 13.92 9.74
CA LEU A 138 28.10 12.79 10.50
C LEU A 138 29.57 12.98 10.91
N GLY A 139 30.19 14.10 10.55
CA GLY A 139 31.55 14.46 10.98
C GLY A 139 32.64 14.09 9.98
N PHE A 140 32.30 13.67 8.76
CA PHE A 140 33.31 13.47 7.73
C PHE A 140 33.99 14.82 7.38
N PRO A 141 35.32 14.84 7.23
CA PRO A 141 36.04 16.08 6.95
C PRO A 141 35.77 16.56 5.51
N ARG A 142 35.97 17.86 5.23
CA ARG A 142 35.58 18.46 3.94
C ARG A 142 36.42 17.97 2.76
N ASP A 143 37.70 17.71 2.99
CA ASP A 143 38.66 17.11 2.05
C ASP A 143 38.21 15.73 1.54
N TYR A 144 37.47 14.98 2.36
CA TYR A 144 36.83 13.74 1.90
C TYR A 144 35.94 13.96 0.68
N PHE A 145 35.42 15.16 0.43
CA PHE A 145 34.55 15.46 -0.72
C PHE A 145 35.25 16.22 -1.87
N GLU A 146 36.58 16.41 -1.80
CA GLU A 146 37.32 17.29 -2.72
C GLU A 146 37.08 16.93 -4.21
N GLY A 147 37.23 15.65 -4.59
CA GLY A 147 37.02 15.23 -5.99
C GLY A 147 35.60 15.50 -6.52
N LEU A 148 34.58 15.35 -5.67
CA LEU A 148 33.19 15.69 -6.01
C LEU A 148 33.02 17.20 -6.18
N VAL A 149 33.57 17.97 -5.25
CA VAL A 149 33.46 19.43 -5.21
C VAL A 149 34.17 20.08 -6.40
N GLU A 150 35.40 19.65 -6.70
CA GLU A 150 36.18 20.19 -7.82
C GLU A 150 35.50 19.87 -9.15
N SER A 151 35.04 18.64 -9.37
CA SER A 151 34.29 18.27 -10.57
C SER A 151 33.05 19.14 -10.79
N ILE A 152 32.29 19.44 -9.73
CA ILE A 152 31.09 20.31 -9.82
C ILE A 152 31.49 21.76 -10.05
N LYS A 153 32.54 22.24 -9.41
CA LYS A 153 33.05 23.61 -9.55
C LYS A 153 33.55 23.88 -10.97
N GLU A 154 34.33 22.97 -11.54
CA GLU A 154 34.84 23.05 -12.92
C GLU A 154 33.72 23.05 -13.95
N ALA A 155 32.64 22.30 -13.69
CA ALA A 155 31.46 22.27 -14.54
C ALA A 155 30.59 23.56 -14.47
N GLN A 156 30.86 24.48 -13.54
CA GLN A 156 30.11 25.72 -13.43
C GLN A 156 30.66 26.77 -14.41
N SER A 157 29.81 27.25 -15.31
CA SER A 157 30.15 28.35 -16.22
C SER A 157 30.50 29.64 -15.47
N ARG A 158 31.23 30.55 -16.13
CA ARG A 158 31.56 31.89 -15.61
C ARG A 158 30.31 32.70 -15.20
N LEU A 159 29.18 32.45 -15.86
CA LEU A 159 27.88 33.09 -15.57
C LEU A 159 27.13 32.47 -14.38
N GLY A 160 27.69 31.42 -13.77
CA GLY A 160 27.09 30.75 -12.60
C GLY A 160 26.07 29.67 -12.93
N PHE A 161 25.93 29.27 -14.19
CA PHE A 161 25.10 28.13 -14.59
C PHE A 161 25.89 26.83 -14.63
N TRP A 162 25.22 25.73 -14.31
CA TRP A 162 25.59 24.41 -14.81
C TRP A 162 24.85 24.10 -16.11
N THR A 163 25.53 23.40 -17.00
CA THR A 163 25.02 23.06 -18.32
C THR A 163 24.49 21.64 -18.39
N LEU A 164 23.43 21.44 -19.16
CA LEU A 164 22.94 20.12 -19.59
C LEU A 164 23.01 20.11 -21.12
N ASP A 165 23.67 19.10 -21.70
CA ASP A 165 23.87 18.98 -23.16
C ASP A 165 24.49 20.26 -23.79
N GLY A 166 25.48 20.83 -23.10
CA GLY A 166 26.17 22.05 -23.52
C GLY A 166 25.38 23.35 -23.35
N LYS A 167 24.14 23.31 -22.88
CA LYS A 167 23.27 24.49 -22.72
C LYS A 167 23.06 24.87 -21.25
N PRO A 168 23.09 26.16 -20.88
CA PRO A 168 22.77 26.60 -19.52
C PRO A 168 21.41 26.08 -19.06
N ASN A 169 21.35 25.44 -17.89
CA ASN A 169 20.12 24.85 -17.37
C ASN A 169 19.80 25.40 -15.98
N LEU A 170 18.74 26.23 -15.89
CA LEU A 170 18.32 26.84 -14.64
C LEU A 170 17.85 25.81 -13.61
N ASN A 171 17.11 24.79 -14.03
CA ASN A 171 16.60 23.78 -13.11
C ASN A 171 17.75 22.97 -12.50
N LEU A 172 18.70 22.53 -13.32
CA LEU A 172 19.91 21.87 -12.85
C LEU A 172 20.69 22.76 -11.88
N THR A 173 20.82 24.05 -12.22
CA THR A 173 21.51 25.04 -11.38
C THR A 173 20.84 25.21 -10.02
N VAL A 174 19.51 25.32 -9.97
CA VAL A 174 18.74 25.39 -8.71
C VAL A 174 18.96 24.12 -7.89
N ASN A 175 18.87 22.95 -8.51
CA ASN A 175 19.03 21.66 -7.82
C ASN A 175 20.45 21.48 -7.24
N ILE A 176 21.49 21.72 -8.03
CA ILE A 176 22.90 21.64 -7.56
C ILE A 176 23.13 22.64 -6.42
N THR A 177 22.68 23.88 -6.59
CA THR A 177 22.87 24.93 -5.59
C THR A 177 22.18 24.56 -4.27
N PHE A 178 20.94 24.08 -4.33
CA PHE A 178 20.15 23.72 -3.15
C PHE A 178 20.74 22.52 -2.40
N TYR A 179 21.01 21.41 -3.10
CA TYR A 179 21.55 20.22 -2.44
C TYR A 179 23.04 20.36 -2.08
N GLY A 180 23.76 21.26 -2.75
CA GLY A 180 25.15 21.57 -2.47
C GLY A 180 25.38 22.67 -1.43
N LEU A 181 24.34 23.18 -0.75
CA LEU A 181 24.48 24.31 0.19
C LEU A 181 25.55 24.07 1.28
N ASP A 182 25.60 22.86 1.83
CA ASP A 182 26.52 22.50 2.92
C ASP A 182 27.93 22.14 2.41
N VAL A 183 28.00 21.64 1.16
CA VAL A 183 29.17 20.99 0.59
C VAL A 183 30.00 21.96 -0.26
N LEU A 184 29.34 22.76 -1.11
CA LEU A 184 30.01 23.60 -2.10
C LEU A 184 30.71 24.82 -1.47
N PRO A 185 31.81 25.28 -2.07
CA PRO A 185 32.50 26.51 -1.67
C PRO A 185 31.57 27.73 -1.74
N GLN A 186 31.75 28.68 -0.82
CA GLN A 186 30.90 29.85 -0.70
C GLN A 186 30.78 30.66 -2.00
N ARG A 187 31.91 30.93 -2.67
CA ARG A 187 31.95 31.68 -3.95
C ARG A 187 31.14 31.00 -5.06
N VAL A 188 31.17 29.67 -5.14
CA VAL A 188 30.44 28.88 -6.16
C VAL A 188 28.93 28.99 -5.93
N LYS A 189 28.49 28.88 -4.67
CA LYS A 189 27.09 29.02 -4.27
C LYS A 189 26.56 30.42 -4.53
N GLU A 190 27.28 31.46 -4.09
CA GLU A 190 26.87 32.85 -4.26
C GLU A 190 26.70 33.23 -5.73
N ARG A 191 27.63 32.79 -6.59
CA ARG A 191 27.53 33.02 -8.04
C ARG A 191 26.25 32.41 -8.61
N ALA A 192 25.93 31.17 -8.24
CA ALA A 192 24.72 30.51 -8.68
C ALA A 192 23.44 31.18 -8.15
N ILE A 193 23.40 31.54 -6.86
CA ILE A 193 22.25 32.21 -6.23
C ILE A 193 22.00 33.59 -6.89
N LYS A 194 23.05 34.38 -7.13
CA LYS A 194 22.94 35.65 -7.89
C LYS A 194 22.35 35.42 -9.28
N ARG A 195 22.78 34.37 -9.98
CA ARG A 195 22.25 34.06 -11.32
C ARG A 195 20.80 33.62 -11.29
N ILE A 196 20.42 32.79 -10.31
CA ILE A 196 19.02 32.39 -10.07
C ILE A 196 18.15 33.63 -9.82
N TYR A 197 18.64 34.59 -9.02
CA TYR A 197 17.94 35.85 -8.75
C TYR A 197 17.72 36.69 -10.01
N VAL A 198 18.77 36.94 -10.80
CA VAL A 198 18.65 37.72 -12.05
C VAL A 198 17.67 37.07 -13.02
N THR A 199 17.78 35.75 -13.22
CA THR A 199 16.92 35.01 -14.17
C THR A 199 15.47 34.99 -13.71
N SER A 200 15.23 35.02 -12.39
CA SER A 200 13.87 35.11 -11.87
C SER A 200 13.22 36.47 -12.15
N ARG A 201 13.96 37.59 -12.19
CA ARG A 201 13.38 38.94 -12.48
C ARG A 201 12.72 39.03 -13.86
N SER A 202 13.19 38.26 -14.83
CA SER A 202 12.67 38.23 -16.21
C SER A 202 11.55 37.21 -16.45
N SER A 203 11.32 36.26 -15.54
CA SER A 203 10.33 35.19 -15.73
C SER A 203 8.97 35.55 -15.13
N ILE A 204 7.93 35.51 -15.97
CA ILE A 204 6.50 35.62 -15.64
C ILE A 204 6.15 34.65 -14.50
N SER A 205 5.26 35.10 -13.60
CA SER A 205 4.62 34.43 -12.46
C SER A 205 5.03 32.96 -12.13
N PRO A 206 5.30 32.63 -10.84
CA PRO A 206 5.53 31.25 -10.36
C PRO A 206 4.47 30.22 -10.82
N LEU A 207 3.28 30.70 -11.20
CA LEU A 207 2.16 29.92 -11.75
C LEU A 207 2.38 29.42 -13.20
N MET A 208 3.51 29.71 -13.85
CA MET A 208 3.81 29.21 -15.21
C MET A 208 4.78 28.03 -15.26
N SER A 209 5.45 27.70 -14.15
CA SER A 209 6.44 26.63 -14.13
C SER A 209 5.79 25.25 -13.94
N LYS A 210 6.11 24.32 -14.85
CA LYS A 210 5.59 22.95 -14.82
C LYS A 210 6.20 22.10 -13.68
N ASP A 211 7.30 22.52 -13.04
CA ASP A 211 8.03 21.77 -12.01
C ASP A 211 8.02 22.51 -10.66
N LEU A 212 7.00 22.22 -9.85
CA LEU A 212 6.79 22.88 -8.55
C LEU A 212 7.89 22.56 -7.53
N PHE A 213 8.60 21.44 -7.71
CA PHE A 213 9.70 21.03 -6.82
C PHE A 213 10.85 22.02 -6.93
N THR A 214 11.29 22.29 -8.16
CA THR A 214 12.38 23.20 -8.47
C THR A 214 12.00 24.65 -8.16
N GLU A 215 10.74 25.05 -8.41
CA GLU A 215 10.25 26.39 -8.05
C GLU A 215 10.29 26.64 -6.55
N PHE A 216 9.88 25.65 -5.74
CA PHE A 216 9.94 25.77 -4.29
C PHE A 216 11.38 25.91 -3.80
N MET A 217 12.32 25.09 -4.33
CA MET A 217 13.75 25.25 -4.06
C MET A 217 14.27 26.62 -4.44
N ARG A 218 13.83 27.15 -5.59
CA ARG A 218 14.19 28.50 -6.03
C ARG A 218 13.74 29.53 -5.00
N GLY A 219 12.49 29.44 -4.52
CA GLY A 219 12.00 30.26 -3.42
C GLY A 219 12.89 30.19 -2.18
N LEU A 220 13.25 28.99 -1.74
CA LEU A 220 14.15 28.79 -0.59
C LEU A 220 15.54 29.42 -0.79
N LEU A 221 16.13 29.30 -1.97
CA LEU A 221 17.42 29.90 -2.29
C LEU A 221 17.35 31.43 -2.39
N LEU A 222 16.25 31.98 -2.90
CA LEU A 222 16.05 33.42 -2.97
C LEU A 222 15.84 34.05 -1.59
N TRP A 223 15.48 33.27 -0.57
CA TRP A 223 15.34 33.76 0.80
C TRP A 223 16.61 34.43 1.34
N PHE A 224 17.78 34.05 0.82
CA PHE A 224 19.08 34.64 1.18
C PHE A 224 19.32 36.04 0.58
N LEU A 225 18.59 36.44 -0.46
CA LEU A 225 18.78 37.73 -1.15
C LEU A 225 17.54 38.62 -1.09
N ASP A 226 16.34 38.04 -1.20
CA ASP A 226 15.08 38.76 -1.33
C ASP A 226 13.96 37.98 -0.64
N LYS A 227 13.78 38.26 0.66
CA LYS A 227 12.79 37.57 1.51
C LYS A 227 11.36 37.80 1.03
N SER A 228 11.03 39.00 0.57
CA SER A 228 9.67 39.33 0.11
C SER A 228 9.28 38.46 -1.09
N ARG A 229 10.17 38.41 -2.08
CA ARG A 229 9.98 37.59 -3.27
C ARG A 229 9.96 36.10 -2.96
N ALA A 230 10.88 35.64 -2.11
CA ALA A 230 10.93 34.25 -1.69
C ALA A 230 9.64 33.82 -0.98
N GLN A 231 9.12 34.66 -0.08
CA GLN A 231 7.86 34.44 0.62
C GLN A 231 6.70 34.33 -0.36
N SER A 232 6.59 35.23 -1.35
CA SER A 232 5.55 35.17 -2.37
C SER A 232 5.57 33.87 -3.18
N ILE A 233 6.75 33.41 -3.63
CA ILE A 233 6.87 32.13 -4.35
C ILE A 233 6.39 30.98 -3.49
N ILE A 234 6.85 30.93 -2.24
CA ILE A 234 6.54 29.83 -1.34
C ILE A 234 5.04 29.83 -0.99
N GLU A 235 4.45 30.98 -0.67
CA GLU A 235 3.03 31.08 -0.34
C GLU A 235 2.13 30.67 -1.50
N ASN A 236 2.48 31.04 -2.73
CA ASN A 236 1.78 30.60 -3.93
C ASN A 236 1.80 29.08 -4.08
N ILE A 237 2.93 28.43 -3.79
CA ILE A 237 3.03 26.96 -3.85
C ILE A 237 2.24 26.31 -2.70
N VAL A 238 2.32 26.87 -1.50
CA VAL A 238 1.57 26.39 -0.33
C VAL A 238 0.06 26.51 -0.54
N ALA A 239 -0.40 27.51 -1.30
CA ALA A 239 -1.81 27.67 -1.68
C ALA A 239 -2.33 26.55 -2.61
N LEU A 240 -1.43 25.75 -3.22
CA LEU A 240 -1.80 24.63 -4.10
C LEU A 240 -2.09 23.31 -3.35
N GLN A 241 -2.16 23.35 -2.01
CA GLN A 241 -2.52 22.17 -1.21
C GLN A 241 -3.84 21.56 -1.70
N ARG A 242 -3.84 20.25 -1.92
CA ARG A 242 -5.03 19.52 -2.40
C ARG A 242 -5.93 19.10 -1.23
N PRO A 243 -7.20 18.73 -1.49
CA PRO A 243 -8.13 18.26 -0.46
C PRO A 243 -7.63 17.03 0.33
N ASP A 244 -6.80 16.19 -0.29
CA ASP A 244 -6.18 15.03 0.36
C ASP A 244 -5.03 15.41 1.32
N GLY A 245 -4.65 16.68 1.37
CA GLY A 245 -3.57 17.23 2.20
C GLY A 245 -2.21 17.31 1.53
N GLY A 246 -2.03 16.64 0.39
CA GLY A 246 -0.76 16.62 -0.32
C GLY A 246 -0.59 17.77 -1.31
N PHE A 247 0.61 17.81 -1.92
CA PHE A 247 0.98 18.80 -2.93
C PHE A 247 1.32 18.12 -4.25
N PRO A 248 0.85 18.65 -5.40
CA PRO A 248 1.26 18.14 -6.69
C PRO A 248 2.70 18.57 -7.00
N SER A 249 3.50 17.70 -7.63
CA SER A 249 4.85 18.08 -8.08
C SER A 249 4.85 18.88 -9.39
N LYS A 250 3.69 18.99 -10.06
CA LYS A 250 3.48 19.78 -11.29
C LYS A 250 2.10 20.43 -11.27
N LEU A 251 1.96 21.64 -11.79
CA LEU A 251 0.67 22.38 -11.80
C LEU A 251 -0.50 21.60 -12.43
N ASN A 252 -0.26 20.97 -13.58
CA ASN A 252 -1.31 20.27 -14.34
C ASN A 252 -1.54 18.81 -13.91
N VAL A 253 -0.90 18.37 -12.82
CA VAL A 253 -1.09 17.02 -12.29
C VAL A 253 -2.12 17.08 -11.16
N ARG A 254 -3.21 16.30 -11.32
CA ARG A 254 -4.28 16.20 -10.31
C ARG A 254 -3.82 15.47 -9.04
N LYS A 255 -2.85 14.56 -9.18
CA LYS A 255 -2.36 13.70 -8.10
C LYS A 255 -1.33 14.42 -7.22
N SER A 256 -1.52 14.35 -5.90
CA SER A 256 -0.52 14.77 -4.91
C SER A 256 0.70 13.83 -4.91
N ASN A 257 1.87 14.37 -4.55
CA ASN A 257 3.15 13.67 -4.53
C ASN A 257 3.72 13.62 -3.10
N PHE A 258 4.05 12.41 -2.62
CA PHE A 258 4.55 12.21 -1.26
C PHE A 258 5.91 12.86 -1.02
N GLU A 259 6.84 12.67 -1.95
CA GLU A 259 8.20 13.23 -1.85
C GLU A 259 8.17 14.76 -1.78
N PHE A 260 7.38 15.40 -2.63
CA PHE A 260 7.25 16.86 -2.63
C PHE A 260 6.53 17.38 -1.38
N THR A 261 5.48 16.70 -0.93
CA THR A 261 4.77 17.06 0.31
C THR A 261 5.72 16.97 1.51
N LEU A 262 6.52 15.91 1.59
CA LEU A 262 7.55 15.73 2.62
C LEU A 262 8.61 16.84 2.52
N PHE A 263 9.18 17.04 1.33
CA PHE A 263 10.20 18.05 1.08
C PHE A 263 9.75 19.46 1.46
N LEU A 264 8.51 19.82 1.11
CA LEU A 264 7.90 21.09 1.45
C LEU A 264 7.81 21.25 2.97
N LEU A 265 7.22 20.28 3.67
CA LEU A 265 7.05 20.36 5.13
C LEU A 265 8.40 20.44 5.87
N LEU A 266 9.39 19.61 5.49
CA LEU A 266 10.69 19.58 6.15
C LEU A 266 11.48 20.88 5.99
N ASN A 267 11.36 21.57 4.85
CA ASN A 267 12.02 22.85 4.65
C ASN A 267 11.19 24.03 5.18
N TRP A 268 9.86 23.92 5.17
CA TRP A 268 8.98 24.91 5.80
C TRP A 268 9.19 24.99 7.31
N LEU A 269 9.46 23.85 7.97
CA LEU A 269 9.88 23.79 9.37
C LEU A 269 11.13 24.65 9.68
N LYS A 270 12.07 24.74 8.73
CA LYS A 270 13.29 25.54 8.91
C LYS A 270 13.01 27.05 8.83
N LEU A 271 11.98 27.46 8.10
CA LEU A 271 11.66 28.87 7.86
C LEU A 271 10.73 29.47 8.93
N LYS A 272 9.77 28.70 9.47
CA LYS A 272 8.78 29.20 10.43
C LYS A 272 9.14 28.78 11.87
N LYS A 273 9.68 29.71 12.65
CA LYS A 273 9.89 29.55 14.10
C LYS A 273 8.59 29.13 14.79
N GLY A 274 8.66 28.19 15.73
CA GLY A 274 7.50 27.70 16.48
C GLY A 274 6.62 26.67 15.76
N LEU A 275 6.88 26.36 14.49
CA LEU A 275 6.11 25.34 13.76
C LEU A 275 6.46 23.91 14.20
N GLU A 276 7.72 23.65 14.55
CA GLU A 276 8.21 22.32 14.94
C GLU A 276 7.44 21.72 16.14
N PRO A 277 7.25 22.43 17.28
CA PRO A 277 6.42 21.94 18.38
C PRO A 277 4.97 21.64 17.96
N LYS A 278 4.38 22.48 17.10
CA LYS A 278 3.01 22.29 16.61
C LYS A 278 2.87 21.02 15.78
N LEU A 279 3.79 20.77 14.84
CA LEU A 279 3.78 19.53 14.06
C LEU A 279 4.06 18.30 14.93
N LYS A 280 4.98 18.43 15.89
CA LYS A 280 5.28 17.36 16.84
C LYS A 280 4.04 16.94 17.62
N ASN A 281 3.27 17.90 18.16
CA ASN A 281 2.04 17.60 18.91
C ASN A 281 0.99 16.89 18.04
N ILE A 282 0.78 17.35 16.79
CA ILE A 282 -0.17 16.72 15.87
C ILE A 282 0.28 15.30 15.52
N LEU A 283 1.56 15.10 15.18
CA LEU A 283 2.10 13.78 14.85
C LEU A 283 2.07 12.83 16.05
N GLN A 284 2.39 13.31 17.25
CA GLN A 284 2.30 12.51 18.46
C GLN A 284 0.86 12.02 18.69
N ALA A 285 -0.11 12.92 18.63
CA ALA A 285 -1.52 12.57 18.78
C ALA A 285 -2.01 11.58 17.70
N GLU A 286 -1.60 11.77 16.44
CA GLU A 286 -1.99 10.86 15.35
C GLU A 286 -1.34 9.47 15.48
N THR A 287 -0.05 9.40 15.84
CA THR A 287 0.63 8.11 16.03
C THR A 287 0.09 7.33 17.24
N GLU A 288 -0.23 8.02 18.34
CA GLU A 288 -0.90 7.43 19.50
C GLU A 288 -2.32 6.96 19.16
N ARG A 289 -3.07 7.73 18.38
CA ARG A 289 -4.41 7.35 17.93
C ARG A 289 -4.38 6.08 17.08
N ILE A 290 -3.47 6.00 16.10
CA ILE A 290 -3.30 4.81 15.27
C ILE A 290 -2.93 3.60 16.15
N TRP A 291 -2.04 3.78 17.12
CA TRP A 291 -1.69 2.71 18.05
C TRP A 291 -2.88 2.26 18.91
N ARG A 292 -3.67 3.19 19.45
CA ARG A 292 -4.89 2.88 20.21
C ARG A 292 -5.93 2.13 19.37
N ILE A 293 -6.06 2.46 18.08
CA ILE A 293 -6.90 1.70 17.15
C ILE A 293 -6.42 0.26 17.07
N LYS A 294 -5.11 0.04 16.87
CA LYS A 294 -4.52 -1.31 16.85
C LYS A 294 -4.77 -2.06 18.16
N GLN A 295 -4.57 -1.42 19.31
CA GLN A 295 -4.84 -2.02 20.62
C GLN A 295 -6.32 -2.40 20.78
N LYS A 296 -7.25 -1.48 20.46
CA LYS A 296 -8.68 -1.78 20.56
C LYS A 296 -9.12 -2.89 19.62
N LEU A 297 -8.63 -2.92 18.39
CA LEU A 297 -8.88 -4.03 17.46
C LEU A 297 -8.36 -5.34 18.04
N SER A 298 -7.23 -5.33 18.74
CA SER A 298 -6.68 -6.51 19.38
C SER A 298 -7.47 -7.02 20.59
N GLU A 299 -8.18 -6.16 21.30
CA GLU A 299 -9.06 -6.54 22.41
C GLU A 299 -10.37 -7.20 21.93
N ILE A 300 -10.83 -6.89 20.72
CA ILE A 300 -12.14 -7.31 20.19
C ILE A 300 -12.09 -8.71 19.53
N LYS A 301 -10.90 -9.30 19.37
CA LYS A 301 -10.63 -10.42 18.44
C LYS A 301 -11.50 -11.66 18.64
N PHE A 302 -11.72 -12.11 19.88
CA PHE A 302 -12.39 -13.40 20.14
C PHE A 302 -13.91 -13.28 20.11
N ASP A 303 -14.45 -12.30 20.84
CA ASP A 303 -15.88 -11.98 20.86
C ASP A 303 -16.46 -11.76 19.47
N ALA A 304 -15.68 -11.14 18.58
CA ALA A 304 -16.14 -10.82 17.23
C ALA A 304 -16.23 -12.05 16.31
N ILE A 305 -15.38 -13.06 16.54
CA ILE A 305 -15.33 -14.27 15.71
C ILE A 305 -16.45 -15.22 16.07
N GLU A 306 -16.72 -15.41 17.37
CA GLU A 306 -17.89 -16.17 17.80
C GLU A 306 -19.19 -15.45 17.39
N GLU A 307 -19.28 -14.12 17.50
CA GLU A 307 -20.42 -13.37 16.95
C GLU A 307 -20.59 -13.55 15.44
N PHE A 308 -19.48 -13.65 14.69
CA PHE A 308 -19.53 -13.91 13.26
C PHE A 308 -20.00 -15.34 12.94
N ARG A 309 -19.51 -16.33 13.69
CA ARG A 309 -19.94 -17.73 13.61
C ARG A 309 -21.43 -17.86 13.94
N GLU A 310 -21.89 -17.22 15.02
CA GLU A 310 -23.31 -17.18 15.41
C GLU A 310 -24.17 -16.54 14.31
N ALA A 311 -23.79 -15.38 13.79
CA ALA A 311 -24.54 -14.73 12.71
C ALA A 311 -24.62 -15.63 11.45
N LEU A 312 -23.56 -16.38 11.14
CA LEU A 312 -23.59 -17.33 10.03
C LEU A 312 -24.38 -18.60 10.33
N ARG A 313 -24.48 -19.03 11.59
CA ARG A 313 -25.38 -20.12 12.01
C ARG A 313 -26.83 -19.69 11.88
N GLU A 314 -27.17 -18.49 12.33
CA GLU A 314 -28.51 -17.89 12.18
C GLU A 314 -28.91 -17.76 10.71
N GLU A 315 -27.97 -17.38 9.85
CA GLU A 315 -28.16 -17.30 8.39
C GLU A 315 -28.15 -18.69 7.70
N GLY A 316 -27.97 -19.79 8.45
CA GLY A 316 -27.91 -21.16 7.91
C GLY A 316 -26.65 -21.46 7.07
N VAL A 317 -25.67 -20.55 7.04
CA VAL A 317 -24.45 -20.70 6.24
C VAL A 317 -23.42 -21.59 6.92
N PHE A 318 -23.32 -21.52 8.25
CA PHE A 318 -22.32 -22.25 9.04
C PHE A 318 -22.95 -23.33 9.92
N HIS A 319 -22.42 -24.55 9.79
CA HIS A 319 -22.82 -25.75 10.52
C HIS A 319 -21.55 -26.42 11.07
N PRO A 320 -21.27 -26.33 12.38
CA PRO A 320 -20.00 -26.80 12.94
C PRO A 320 -19.76 -28.30 12.74
N ASP A 321 -20.81 -29.11 12.73
CA ASP A 321 -20.71 -30.56 12.46
C ASP A 321 -20.64 -30.92 10.96
N ARG A 322 -20.79 -29.93 10.07
CA ARG A 322 -20.81 -30.09 8.60
C ARG A 322 -19.91 -29.05 7.93
N PRO A 323 -18.58 -29.12 8.15
CA PRO A 323 -17.65 -28.09 7.70
C PRO A 323 -17.48 -28.02 6.17
N LEU A 324 -17.55 -29.14 5.44
CA LEU A 324 -17.51 -29.16 3.97
C LEU A 324 -18.74 -28.47 3.38
N GLU A 325 -19.92 -28.76 3.92
CA GLU A 325 -21.17 -28.14 3.51
C GLU A 325 -21.20 -26.64 3.86
N SER A 326 -20.62 -26.27 5.00
CA SER A 326 -20.44 -24.86 5.38
C SER A 326 -19.54 -24.12 4.39
N LEU A 327 -18.41 -24.73 3.98
CA LEU A 327 -17.53 -24.19 2.96
C LEU A 327 -18.25 -24.02 1.61
N PHE A 328 -19.09 -24.98 1.25
CA PHE A 328 -19.92 -24.90 0.05
C PHE A 328 -20.96 -23.78 0.12
N CYS A 329 -21.66 -23.63 1.25
CA CYS A 329 -22.61 -22.54 1.48
C CYS A 329 -21.93 -21.16 1.40
N LEU A 330 -20.75 -21.01 2.00
CA LEU A 330 -19.93 -19.78 1.88
C LEU A 330 -19.56 -19.50 0.43
N PHE A 331 -19.09 -20.52 -0.28
CA PHE A 331 -18.74 -20.40 -1.69
C PHE A 331 -19.93 -19.92 -2.51
N LEU A 332 -21.09 -20.56 -2.40
CA LEU A 332 -22.31 -20.17 -3.10
C LEU A 332 -22.68 -18.72 -2.81
N ARG A 333 -22.69 -18.33 -1.54
CA ARG A 333 -23.02 -16.96 -1.13
C ARG A 333 -22.11 -15.93 -1.78
N HIS A 334 -20.80 -16.16 -1.75
CA HIS A 334 -19.82 -15.22 -2.33
C HIS A 334 -19.83 -15.21 -3.85
N TYR A 335 -20.03 -16.38 -4.47
CA TYR A 335 -20.07 -16.52 -5.92
C TYR A 335 -21.29 -15.81 -6.51
N LEU A 336 -22.47 -16.00 -5.92
CA LEU A 336 -23.71 -15.34 -6.35
C LEU A 336 -23.65 -13.82 -6.11
N ARG A 337 -23.04 -13.36 -5.02
CA ARG A 337 -22.82 -11.93 -4.78
C ARG A 337 -21.90 -11.27 -5.79
N GLN A 338 -20.94 -11.99 -6.35
CA GLN A 338 -20.12 -11.44 -7.43
C GLN A 338 -20.94 -11.25 -8.72
N ILE A 339 -21.96 -12.09 -8.94
CA ILE A 339 -22.81 -12.04 -10.13
C ILE A 339 -23.75 -10.82 -10.10
N SER A 340 -24.09 -10.26 -8.93
CA SER A 340 -24.91 -9.03 -8.84
C SER A 340 -24.26 -7.80 -9.48
N TRP A 341 -22.94 -7.83 -9.69
CA TRP A 341 -22.22 -6.77 -10.41
C TRP A 341 -22.44 -6.82 -11.92
N ILE A 342 -22.97 -7.94 -12.43
CA ILE A 342 -23.23 -8.16 -13.85
C ILE A 342 -24.60 -7.60 -14.25
N GLU A 343 -25.55 -7.52 -13.31
CA GLU A 343 -26.91 -7.02 -13.53
C GLU A 343 -27.48 -6.34 -12.27
N GLU A 344 -27.79 -5.04 -12.33
CA GLU A 344 -28.24 -4.26 -11.15
C GLU A 344 -29.57 -4.75 -10.55
N ALA A 345 -30.41 -5.44 -11.34
CA ALA A 345 -31.68 -6.02 -10.89
C ALA A 345 -31.53 -7.41 -10.22
N TYR A 346 -30.31 -7.96 -10.14
CA TYR A 346 -30.06 -9.29 -9.60
C TYR A 346 -29.93 -9.27 -8.06
N ASP A 347 -30.86 -9.94 -7.38
CA ASP A 347 -30.84 -10.15 -5.93
C ASP A 347 -30.15 -11.47 -5.60
N SER A 348 -28.90 -11.38 -5.12
CA SER A 348 -28.07 -12.55 -4.79
C SER A 348 -28.60 -13.36 -3.62
N ASP A 349 -29.25 -12.71 -2.65
CA ASP A 349 -29.72 -13.39 -1.44
C ASP A 349 -30.99 -14.19 -1.78
N LYS A 350 -31.93 -13.63 -2.57
CA LYS A 350 -33.08 -14.39 -3.12
C LYS A 350 -32.66 -15.54 -4.02
N CYS A 351 -31.61 -15.35 -4.81
CA CYS A 351 -31.08 -16.42 -5.66
C CYS A 351 -30.53 -17.58 -4.82
N LEU A 352 -29.80 -17.27 -3.74
CA LEU A 352 -29.28 -18.27 -2.82
C LEU A 352 -30.42 -19.05 -2.14
N GLU A 353 -31.42 -18.32 -1.61
CA GLU A 353 -32.63 -18.91 -1.01
C GLU A 353 -33.35 -19.81 -2.01
N GLY A 354 -33.50 -19.37 -3.26
CA GLY A 354 -34.11 -20.14 -4.33
C GLY A 354 -33.35 -21.44 -4.63
N ILE A 355 -32.02 -21.37 -4.80
CA ILE A 355 -31.18 -22.55 -5.05
C ILE A 355 -31.30 -23.55 -3.90
N ILE A 356 -31.26 -23.07 -2.66
CA ILE A 356 -31.43 -23.89 -1.45
C ILE A 356 -32.85 -24.47 -1.39
N GLY A 357 -33.88 -23.71 -1.77
CA GLY A 357 -35.26 -24.19 -1.80
C GLY A 357 -35.50 -25.31 -2.81
N TYR A 358 -34.91 -25.22 -4.01
CA TYR A 358 -35.06 -26.24 -5.07
C TYR A 358 -34.20 -27.49 -4.85
N LEU A 359 -32.95 -27.32 -4.46
CA LEU A 359 -32.00 -28.44 -4.32
C LEU A 359 -32.00 -29.04 -2.91
N GLY A 360 -32.49 -28.28 -1.94
CA GLY A 360 -32.46 -28.59 -0.51
C GLY A 360 -31.15 -28.13 0.13
N HIS A 361 -31.18 -27.79 1.41
CA HIS A 361 -30.03 -27.23 2.11
C HIS A 361 -28.83 -28.21 2.13
N PRO A 362 -27.60 -27.77 1.77
CA PRO A 362 -26.41 -28.65 1.72
C PRO A 362 -26.16 -29.44 3.00
N ALA A 363 -26.26 -28.79 4.17
CA ALA A 363 -26.08 -29.44 5.48
C ALA A 363 -27.12 -30.53 5.80
N VAL A 364 -28.27 -30.55 5.10
CA VAL A 364 -29.35 -31.52 5.30
C VAL A 364 -29.34 -32.60 4.22
N MET A 365 -29.21 -32.20 2.96
CA MET A 365 -29.34 -33.09 1.80
C MET A 365 -28.00 -33.60 1.25
N GLY A 366 -26.88 -33.12 1.79
CA GLY A 366 -25.53 -33.40 1.29
C GLY A 366 -25.21 -32.67 -0.03
N LEU A 367 -23.96 -32.82 -0.49
CA LEU A 367 -23.44 -32.12 -1.67
C LEU A 367 -23.76 -32.82 -3.00
N THR A 368 -24.18 -34.07 -3.00
CA THR A 368 -24.42 -34.87 -4.22
C THR A 368 -25.46 -34.24 -5.15
N ARG A 369 -26.46 -33.54 -4.60
CA ARG A 369 -27.48 -32.84 -5.40
C ARG A 369 -26.92 -31.63 -6.17
N TYR A 370 -25.77 -31.14 -5.74
CA TYR A 370 -25.06 -30.02 -6.34
C TYR A 370 -23.96 -30.46 -7.30
N THR A 371 -23.69 -31.75 -7.50
CA THR A 371 -22.66 -32.20 -8.45
C THR A 371 -23.18 -32.25 -9.89
N ASP A 372 -24.49 -32.23 -10.11
CA ASP A 372 -25.11 -32.30 -11.43
C ASP A 372 -25.31 -30.91 -12.06
N VAL A 373 -24.60 -30.67 -13.17
CA VAL A 373 -24.65 -29.42 -13.94
C VAL A 373 -26.05 -29.15 -14.50
N GLU A 374 -26.73 -30.17 -15.03
CA GLU A 374 -28.03 -30.00 -15.69
C GLU A 374 -29.08 -29.60 -14.66
N ARG A 375 -29.09 -30.29 -13.52
CA ARG A 375 -29.98 -29.98 -12.40
C ARG A 375 -29.76 -28.56 -11.84
N ILE A 376 -28.51 -28.13 -11.67
CA ILE A 376 -28.22 -26.75 -11.27
C ILE A 376 -28.71 -25.77 -12.35
N GLN A 377 -28.45 -26.07 -13.63
CA GLN A 377 -28.87 -25.20 -14.72
C GLN A 377 -30.39 -25.07 -14.81
N GLU A 378 -31.15 -26.14 -14.60
CA GLU A 378 -32.62 -26.12 -14.50
C GLU A 378 -33.10 -25.28 -13.32
N THR A 379 -32.44 -25.41 -12.17
CA THR A 379 -32.72 -24.57 -10.99
C THR A 379 -32.51 -23.09 -11.30
N LEU A 380 -31.37 -22.73 -11.91
CA LEU A 380 -31.08 -21.35 -12.30
C LEU A 380 -32.07 -20.83 -13.37
N LYS A 381 -32.57 -21.71 -14.26
CA LYS A 381 -33.62 -21.36 -15.24
C LYS A 381 -34.96 -21.09 -14.54
N ALA A 382 -35.36 -21.95 -13.59
CA ALA A 382 -36.59 -21.80 -12.81
C ALA A 382 -36.59 -20.49 -12.00
N LEU A 383 -35.43 -20.10 -11.47
CA LEU A 383 -35.20 -18.80 -10.83
C LEU A 383 -35.13 -17.61 -11.80
N ARG A 384 -35.39 -17.84 -13.10
CA ARG A 384 -35.38 -16.83 -14.18
C ARG A 384 -34.05 -16.09 -14.37
N LEU A 385 -32.93 -16.67 -13.92
CA LEU A 385 -31.60 -16.04 -14.01
C LEU A 385 -31.01 -16.07 -15.43
N HIS A 386 -31.57 -16.91 -16.30
CA HIS A 386 -31.18 -16.99 -17.69
C HIS A 386 -31.55 -15.73 -18.50
N ALA A 387 -32.59 -14.99 -18.07
CA ALA A 387 -33.08 -13.81 -18.75
C ALA A 387 -32.07 -12.64 -18.69
N PRO A 388 -31.50 -12.27 -17.52
CA PRO A 388 -30.46 -11.25 -17.46
C PRO A 388 -29.06 -11.72 -17.88
N LEU A 389 -28.68 -12.97 -17.56
CA LEU A 389 -27.28 -13.43 -17.75
C LEU A 389 -27.02 -14.10 -19.10
N GLY A 390 -28.05 -14.58 -19.78
CA GLY A 390 -27.96 -15.34 -21.03
C GLY A 390 -27.56 -16.80 -20.84
N LYS A 391 -27.99 -17.66 -21.79
CA LYS A 391 -27.85 -19.14 -21.71
C LYS A 391 -26.41 -19.62 -21.47
N TYR A 392 -25.42 -18.97 -22.10
CA TYR A 392 -24.02 -19.35 -21.98
C TYR A 392 -23.45 -19.11 -20.58
N ARG A 393 -23.69 -17.93 -20.00
CA ARG A 393 -23.17 -17.59 -18.67
C ARG A 393 -23.84 -18.44 -17.59
N THR A 394 -25.15 -18.68 -17.69
CA THR A 394 -25.86 -19.57 -16.76
C THR A 394 -25.26 -20.99 -16.76
N LYS A 395 -24.86 -21.50 -17.93
CA LYS A 395 -24.20 -22.81 -18.02
C LYS A 395 -22.84 -22.82 -17.33
N LEU A 396 -22.01 -21.80 -17.55
CA LEU A 396 -20.71 -21.67 -16.88
C LEU A 396 -20.84 -21.56 -15.36
N ILE A 397 -21.83 -20.79 -14.87
CA ILE A 397 -22.14 -20.68 -13.43
C ILE A 397 -22.51 -22.06 -12.86
N ALA A 398 -23.39 -22.80 -13.53
CA ALA A 398 -23.78 -24.14 -13.12
C ALA A 398 -22.58 -25.11 -13.07
N GLN A 399 -21.69 -25.05 -14.07
CA GLN A 399 -20.45 -25.84 -14.09
C GLN A 399 -19.52 -25.49 -12.93
N THR A 400 -19.29 -24.20 -12.65
CA THR A 400 -18.43 -23.78 -11.54
C THR A 400 -18.99 -24.25 -10.19
N ILE A 401 -20.29 -24.12 -9.96
CA ILE A 401 -20.95 -24.64 -8.75
C ILE A 401 -20.80 -26.16 -8.65
N SER A 402 -21.09 -26.87 -9.73
CA SER A 402 -20.98 -28.34 -9.80
C SER A 402 -19.57 -28.84 -9.54
N VAL A 403 -18.56 -28.19 -10.10
CA VAL A 403 -17.17 -28.60 -9.93
C VAL A 403 -16.69 -28.39 -8.50
N PHE A 404 -17.05 -27.27 -7.87
CA PHE A 404 -16.72 -27.03 -6.47
C PHE A 404 -17.44 -28.02 -5.53
N ALA A 405 -18.73 -28.29 -5.79
CA ALA A 405 -19.48 -29.32 -5.07
C ALA A 405 -18.87 -30.72 -5.23
N THR A 406 -18.46 -31.06 -6.45
CA THR A 406 -17.83 -32.35 -6.79
C THR A 406 -16.52 -32.54 -6.05
N PHE A 407 -15.69 -31.49 -5.96
CA PHE A 407 -14.47 -31.53 -5.18
C PHE A 407 -14.74 -31.81 -3.70
N LEU A 408 -15.65 -31.04 -3.09
CA LEU A 408 -15.97 -31.18 -1.67
C LEU A 408 -16.65 -32.53 -1.35
N ALA A 409 -17.49 -33.04 -2.25
CA ALA A 409 -18.13 -34.35 -2.09
C ALA A 409 -17.15 -35.54 -2.18
N GLN A 410 -15.96 -35.34 -2.78
CA GLN A 410 -14.89 -36.35 -2.81
C GLN A 410 -14.05 -36.39 -1.53
N GLN A 411 -14.24 -35.43 -0.62
CA GLN A 411 -13.51 -35.38 0.64
C GLN A 411 -14.17 -36.29 1.69
N PRO A 412 -13.38 -36.93 2.58
CA PRO A 412 -13.95 -37.70 3.68
C PRO A 412 -14.77 -36.79 4.60
N SER A 413 -15.89 -37.29 5.10
CA SER A 413 -16.69 -36.56 6.08
C SER A 413 -15.92 -36.52 7.41
N CYS A 414 -15.51 -35.33 7.82
CA CYS A 414 -14.82 -35.10 9.09
C CYS A 414 -15.36 -33.83 9.77
N LYS A 415 -15.31 -33.82 11.11
CA LYS A 415 -15.75 -32.66 11.91
C LYS A 415 -14.69 -31.55 11.97
N ASN A 416 -13.42 -31.91 11.82
CA ASN A 416 -12.32 -30.97 11.76
C ASN A 416 -11.70 -31.05 10.37
N ILE A 417 -11.61 -29.91 9.71
CA ILE A 417 -11.00 -29.78 8.39
C ILE A 417 -9.78 -28.88 8.54
N ASP A 418 -8.62 -29.40 8.12
CA ASP A 418 -7.42 -28.60 7.89
C ASP A 418 -7.56 -27.87 6.55
N LEU A 419 -7.54 -26.53 6.58
CA LEU A 419 -7.74 -25.75 5.37
C LEU A 419 -6.52 -25.83 4.44
N ASN A 420 -5.31 -26.04 4.95
CA ASN A 420 -4.14 -26.28 4.12
C ASN A 420 -4.25 -27.61 3.35
N ASP A 421 -4.70 -28.68 4.00
CA ASP A 421 -4.97 -29.96 3.33
C ASP A 421 -6.03 -29.82 2.23
N ILE A 422 -7.14 -29.14 2.53
CA ILE A 422 -8.17 -28.84 1.52
C ILE A 422 -7.61 -27.97 0.39
N SER A 423 -6.78 -26.99 0.71
CA SER A 423 -6.17 -26.08 -0.27
C SER A 423 -5.27 -26.85 -1.23
N GLN A 424 -4.39 -27.71 -0.70
CA GLN A 424 -3.56 -28.59 -1.50
C GLN A 424 -4.41 -29.46 -2.44
N LYS A 425 -5.37 -30.19 -1.87
CA LYS A 425 -6.23 -31.09 -2.65
C LYS A 425 -7.04 -30.33 -3.70
N PHE A 426 -7.47 -29.11 -3.41
CA PHE A 426 -8.20 -28.28 -4.36
C PHE A 426 -7.31 -27.78 -5.50
N VAL A 427 -6.06 -27.40 -5.22
CA VAL A 427 -5.08 -27.02 -6.25
C VAL A 427 -4.82 -28.21 -7.16
N GLU A 428 -4.55 -29.39 -6.60
CA GLU A 428 -4.32 -30.62 -7.36
C GLU A 428 -5.55 -31.01 -8.19
N PHE A 429 -6.74 -30.92 -7.61
CA PHE A 429 -8.01 -31.14 -8.30
C PHE A 429 -8.21 -30.14 -9.46
N THR A 430 -7.90 -28.86 -9.22
CA THR A 430 -8.02 -27.80 -10.22
C THR A 430 -7.08 -28.01 -11.41
N LEU A 431 -5.86 -28.51 -11.17
CA LEU A 431 -4.90 -28.78 -12.23
C LEU A 431 -5.19 -30.10 -12.99
N SER A 432 -5.74 -31.12 -12.32
CA SER A 432 -5.84 -32.48 -12.88
C SER A 432 -7.24 -32.91 -13.32
N LYS A 433 -8.30 -32.47 -12.62
CA LYS A 433 -9.69 -32.93 -12.83
C LYS A 433 -10.61 -31.84 -13.36
N ALA A 434 -10.52 -30.61 -12.84
CA ALA A 434 -11.40 -29.51 -13.26
C ALA A 434 -11.41 -29.22 -14.77
N PRO A 435 -10.28 -29.32 -15.52
CA PRO A 435 -10.27 -29.08 -16.96
C PRO A 435 -11.17 -30.05 -17.75
N LYS A 436 -11.41 -31.25 -17.21
CA LYS A 436 -12.29 -32.27 -17.82
C LYS A 436 -13.77 -32.02 -17.52
N LEU A 437 -14.08 -31.27 -16.47
CA LEU A 437 -15.45 -31.05 -15.99
C LEU A 437 -16.06 -29.75 -16.54
N ILE A 438 -15.24 -28.72 -16.77
CA ILE A 438 -15.69 -27.47 -17.39
C ILE A 438 -15.43 -27.51 -18.89
N ARG A 439 -16.52 -27.43 -19.67
CA ARG A 439 -16.44 -27.29 -21.14
C ARG A 439 -16.40 -25.80 -21.48
N ASN A 440 -15.46 -25.39 -22.34
CA ASN A 440 -15.25 -24.01 -22.82
C ASN A 440 -14.55 -23.06 -21.83
N TRP A 441 -13.35 -23.43 -21.39
CA TRP A 441 -12.45 -22.49 -20.72
C TRP A 441 -12.14 -21.29 -21.61
N ASP A 442 -12.23 -20.09 -21.06
CA ASP A 442 -11.77 -18.90 -21.76
C ASP A 442 -10.23 -18.80 -21.74
N LYS A 443 -9.69 -17.96 -22.63
CA LYS A 443 -8.24 -17.78 -22.79
C LYS A 443 -7.56 -17.26 -21.51
N GLU A 444 -8.25 -16.45 -20.72
CA GLU A 444 -7.68 -15.87 -19.49
C GLU A 444 -7.62 -16.93 -18.38
N ALA A 445 -8.65 -17.77 -18.27
CA ALA A 445 -8.70 -18.88 -17.34
C ALA A 445 -7.61 -19.92 -17.64
N LEU A 446 -7.36 -20.26 -18.91
CA LEU A 446 -6.25 -21.13 -19.31
C LEU A 446 -4.88 -20.53 -18.98
N LYS A 447 -4.72 -19.22 -19.17
CA LYS A 447 -3.50 -18.50 -18.79
C LYS A 447 -3.27 -18.54 -17.27
N ARG A 448 -4.33 -18.35 -16.46
CA ARG A 448 -4.28 -18.47 -15.00
C ARG A 448 -3.93 -19.89 -14.55
N MET A 449 -4.51 -20.91 -15.18
CA MET A 449 -4.12 -22.31 -14.93
C MET A 449 -2.64 -22.56 -15.23
N GLY A 450 -2.10 -22.00 -16.32
CA GLY A 450 -0.67 -22.09 -16.63
C GLY A 450 0.22 -21.40 -15.58
N MET A 451 -0.22 -20.27 -15.04
CA MET A 451 0.46 -19.60 -13.93
C MET A 451 0.40 -20.42 -12.64
N LEU A 452 -0.78 -20.94 -12.29
CA LEU A 452 -0.98 -21.81 -11.13
C LEU A 452 -0.08 -23.05 -11.21
N LEU A 453 0.01 -23.69 -12.39
CA LEU A 453 0.86 -24.85 -12.61
C LEU A 453 2.33 -24.53 -12.32
N ARG A 454 2.82 -23.37 -12.80
CA ARG A 454 4.19 -22.90 -12.57
C ARG A 454 4.44 -22.67 -11.08
N GLU A 455 3.53 -22.00 -10.39
CA GLU A 455 3.67 -21.70 -8.96
C GLU A 455 3.61 -22.98 -8.11
N TYR A 456 2.71 -23.90 -8.44
CA TYR A 456 2.59 -25.21 -7.79
C TYR A 456 3.89 -26.02 -7.85
N TYR A 457 4.51 -26.13 -9.03
CA TYR A 457 5.79 -26.86 -9.15
C TYR A 457 6.94 -26.11 -8.47
N SER A 458 7.00 -24.79 -8.58
CA SER A 458 8.00 -23.98 -7.86
C SER A 458 7.90 -24.18 -6.34
N PHE A 459 6.68 -24.27 -5.81
CA PHE A 459 6.46 -24.53 -4.39
C PHE A 459 6.89 -25.95 -4.01
N LYS A 460 6.51 -26.95 -4.81
CA LYS A 460 6.87 -28.36 -4.57
C LYS A 460 8.38 -28.60 -4.58
N ASP A 461 9.12 -27.90 -5.43
CA ASP A 461 10.56 -28.06 -5.57
C ASP A 461 11.37 -27.30 -4.48
N SER A 462 10.87 -26.15 -4.03
CA SER A 462 11.58 -25.30 -3.06
C SER A 462 11.14 -25.50 -1.61
N GLY A 463 9.92 -26.00 -1.37
CA GLY A 463 9.30 -26.03 -0.05
C GLY A 463 8.94 -24.64 0.51
N GLU A 464 9.20 -23.55 -0.24
CA GLU A 464 8.93 -22.18 0.17
C GLU A 464 7.62 -21.69 -0.47
N GLY A 465 6.56 -21.55 0.32
CA GLY A 465 5.25 -21.09 -0.15
C GLY A 465 4.10 -21.37 0.82
N ASP A 466 2.88 -21.00 0.43
CA ASP A 466 1.67 -21.07 1.26
C ASP A 466 0.51 -21.65 0.43
N TRP A 467 -0.06 -22.76 0.89
CA TRP A 467 -1.20 -23.40 0.22
C TRP A 467 -2.42 -22.47 0.15
N ILE A 468 -2.59 -21.56 1.11
CA ILE A 468 -3.66 -20.55 1.08
C ILE A 468 -3.46 -19.58 -0.08
N ALA A 469 -2.22 -19.20 -0.39
CA ALA A 469 -1.92 -18.36 -1.54
C ALA A 469 -2.18 -19.11 -2.87
N LEU A 470 -1.82 -20.39 -2.95
CA LEU A 470 -2.12 -21.21 -4.14
C LEU A 470 -3.63 -21.48 -4.30
N LEU A 471 -4.38 -21.61 -3.19
CA LEU A 471 -5.85 -21.69 -3.21
C LEU A 471 -6.47 -20.44 -3.84
N HIS A 472 -5.94 -19.25 -3.52
CA HIS A 472 -6.39 -17.99 -4.11
C HIS A 472 -6.25 -17.96 -5.64
N GLU A 473 -5.10 -18.43 -6.15
CA GLU A 473 -4.86 -18.52 -7.59
C GLU A 473 -5.68 -19.64 -8.25
N ALA A 474 -5.88 -20.77 -7.56
CA ALA A 474 -6.73 -21.86 -8.03
C ALA A 474 -8.19 -21.45 -8.19
N LEU A 475 -8.76 -20.76 -7.19
CA LEU A 475 -10.13 -20.24 -7.26
C LEU A 475 -10.32 -19.27 -8.45
N GLN A 476 -9.34 -18.41 -8.71
CA GLN A 476 -9.39 -17.45 -9.82
C GLN A 476 -9.29 -18.09 -11.21
N CYS A 477 -8.95 -19.38 -11.31
CA CYS A 477 -9.01 -20.08 -12.58
C CYS A 477 -10.48 -20.21 -13.05
N TYR A 478 -11.43 -20.36 -12.14
CA TYR A 478 -12.81 -20.67 -12.48
C TYR A 478 -13.59 -19.47 -13.04
N PRO A 479 -14.56 -19.71 -13.94
CA PRO A 479 -15.38 -18.65 -14.52
C PRO A 479 -16.06 -17.77 -13.47
N PHE A 480 -15.98 -16.45 -13.67
CA PHE A 480 -16.59 -15.44 -12.81
C PHE A 480 -16.10 -15.46 -11.35
N ILE A 481 -14.88 -15.92 -11.07
CA ILE A 481 -14.24 -15.76 -9.77
C ILE A 481 -13.16 -14.68 -9.86
N GLY A 482 -13.38 -13.57 -9.17
CA GLY A 482 -12.44 -12.46 -9.08
C GLY A 482 -11.51 -12.57 -7.88
N SER A 483 -10.44 -11.77 -7.88
CA SER A 483 -9.49 -11.68 -6.75
C SER A 483 -10.17 -11.29 -5.43
N THR A 484 -11.18 -10.41 -5.47
CA THR A 484 -11.92 -9.99 -4.27
C THR A 484 -12.75 -11.14 -3.68
N MET A 485 -13.46 -11.90 -4.52
CA MET A 485 -14.31 -13.01 -4.06
C MET A 485 -13.48 -14.15 -3.51
N SER A 486 -12.42 -14.54 -4.21
CA SER A 486 -11.49 -15.59 -3.74
C SER A 486 -10.89 -15.22 -2.38
N ASN A 487 -10.44 -13.97 -2.22
CA ASN A 487 -10.00 -13.44 -0.93
C ASN A 487 -11.09 -13.53 0.13
N ASP A 488 -12.30 -13.04 -0.12
CA ASP A 488 -13.38 -13.04 0.88
C ASP A 488 -13.84 -14.43 1.28
N LEU A 489 -13.83 -15.39 0.36
CA LEU A 489 -14.10 -16.80 0.62
C LEU A 489 -13.04 -17.41 1.54
N ILE A 490 -11.76 -17.34 1.15
CA ILE A 490 -10.63 -17.88 1.93
C ILE A 490 -10.62 -17.29 3.33
N ASN A 491 -10.78 -15.97 3.42
CA ASN A 491 -10.74 -15.27 4.69
C ASN A 491 -11.84 -15.74 5.64
N GLN A 492 -13.04 -16.03 5.13
CA GLN A 492 -14.14 -16.54 5.96
C GLN A 492 -14.03 -18.03 6.23
N ALA A 493 -13.47 -18.81 5.30
CA ALA A 493 -13.17 -20.22 5.51
C ALA A 493 -12.19 -20.39 6.68
N LEU A 494 -11.10 -19.61 6.71
CA LEU A 494 -10.13 -19.60 7.82
C LEU A 494 -10.79 -19.28 9.17
N LEU A 495 -11.71 -18.30 9.22
CA LEU A 495 -12.42 -17.97 10.45
C LEU A 495 -13.36 -19.08 10.93
N LEU A 496 -13.94 -19.83 10.00
CA LEU A 496 -14.97 -20.80 10.30
C LEU A 496 -14.42 -22.19 10.61
N LEU A 497 -13.44 -22.63 9.82
CA LEU A 497 -12.98 -24.00 9.80
C LEU A 497 -11.69 -24.21 10.59
N ASP A 498 -10.81 -23.20 10.61
CA ASP A 498 -9.50 -23.37 11.23
C ASP A 498 -8.97 -22.08 11.86
N PHE A 499 -9.58 -21.70 12.99
CA PHE A 499 -9.20 -20.47 13.70
C PHE A 499 -7.86 -20.59 14.43
N GLU A 500 -7.51 -21.79 14.91
CA GLU A 500 -6.20 -22.06 15.50
C GLU A 500 -5.11 -22.00 14.43
N GLU A 501 -5.36 -22.55 13.25
CA GLU A 501 -4.49 -22.35 12.11
C GLU A 501 -4.46 -20.88 11.68
N LEU A 502 -5.55 -20.12 11.71
CA LEU A 502 -5.50 -18.68 11.45
C LEU A 502 -4.61 -17.94 12.46
N LEU A 503 -4.62 -18.34 13.73
CA LEU A 503 -3.70 -17.84 14.75
C LEU A 503 -2.25 -18.20 14.41
N ASP A 504 -1.99 -19.42 13.94
CA ASP A 504 -0.66 -19.84 13.53
C ASP A 504 -0.21 -19.21 12.19
N ILE A 505 -1.08 -19.04 11.21
CA ILE A 505 -0.78 -18.34 9.96
C ILE A 505 -0.58 -16.83 10.21
N SER A 506 -1.28 -16.25 11.19
CA SER A 506 -1.00 -14.89 11.65
C SER A 506 0.42 -14.74 12.20
N LYS A 507 1.01 -15.83 12.73
CA LYS A 507 2.43 -15.90 13.08
C LYS A 507 3.31 -16.19 11.86
N ARG A 508 2.80 -16.88 10.82
CA ARG A 508 3.53 -17.26 9.59
C ARG A 508 3.51 -16.22 8.45
N SER A 509 3.18 -14.95 8.72
CA SER A 509 3.34 -13.85 7.76
C SER A 509 2.35 -13.80 6.60
N LEU A 510 1.09 -14.21 6.79
CA LEU A 510 0.03 -13.97 5.78
C LEU A 510 0.01 -12.48 5.39
N ASN A 511 -0.02 -12.16 4.10
CA ASN A 511 -0.02 -10.78 3.66
C ASN A 511 -1.38 -10.12 3.97
N PRO A 512 -1.44 -9.08 4.83
CA PRO A 512 -2.69 -8.38 5.11
C PRO A 512 -3.40 -7.81 3.88
N SER A 513 -2.69 -7.66 2.76
CA SER A 513 -3.26 -7.24 1.49
C SER A 513 -4.33 -8.18 0.94
N PHE A 514 -4.29 -9.47 1.29
CA PHE A 514 -5.34 -10.44 0.93
C PHE A 514 -6.71 -10.05 1.50
N PHE A 515 -6.76 -9.23 2.55
CA PHE A 515 -8.01 -8.77 3.14
C PHE A 515 -8.60 -7.53 2.46
N LEU A 516 -7.96 -6.96 1.45
CA LEU A 516 -8.41 -5.70 0.84
C LEU A 516 -9.69 -5.86 0.03
N ASP A 517 -10.72 -5.14 0.47
CA ASP A 517 -11.94 -4.89 -0.30
C ASP A 517 -12.39 -3.43 -0.15
N ALA A 518 -13.37 -3.01 -0.94
CA ALA A 518 -13.87 -1.62 -0.94
C ALA A 518 -14.45 -1.19 0.42
N GLY A 519 -15.03 -2.12 1.18
CA GLY A 519 -15.60 -1.87 2.50
C GLY A 519 -14.52 -1.76 3.58
N LEU A 520 -13.45 -2.57 3.51
CA LEU A 520 -12.29 -2.39 4.37
C LEU A 520 -11.65 -1.02 4.11
N ILE A 521 -11.48 -0.63 2.85
CA ILE A 521 -10.94 0.69 2.49
C ILE A 521 -11.83 1.82 3.01
N ARG A 522 -13.16 1.70 2.86
CA ARG A 522 -14.12 2.65 3.45
C ARG A 522 -13.91 2.78 4.96
N THR A 523 -13.69 1.66 5.63
CA THR A 523 -13.48 1.61 7.08
C THR A 523 -12.17 2.27 7.47
N LEU A 524 -11.08 2.06 6.72
CA LEU A 524 -9.81 2.75 6.93
C LEU A 524 -9.91 4.27 6.70
N VAL A 525 -10.74 4.73 5.76
CA VAL A 525 -11.05 6.17 5.56
C VAL A 525 -11.82 6.73 6.76
N LEU A 526 -12.83 6.01 7.26
CA LEU A 526 -13.61 6.42 8.44
C LEU A 526 -12.71 6.52 9.68
N LEU A 527 -11.89 5.49 9.92
CA LEU A 527 -10.87 5.49 10.98
C LEU A 527 -9.78 6.56 10.77
N GLY A 528 -9.77 7.31 9.66
CA GLY A 528 -8.76 8.32 9.35
C GLY A 528 -7.35 7.76 9.24
N LEU A 529 -7.23 6.48 8.87
CA LEU A 529 -5.96 5.85 8.48
C LEU A 529 -5.62 6.15 7.02
N LEU A 530 -6.65 6.46 6.22
CA LEU A 530 -6.53 6.94 4.84
C LEU A 530 -7.07 8.38 4.71
N PRO A 531 -6.64 9.12 3.68
CA PRO A 531 -7.14 10.47 3.43
C PRO A 531 -8.65 10.48 3.18
N PRO A 532 -9.34 11.58 3.54
CA PRO A 532 -10.77 11.74 3.29
C PRO A 532 -11.05 11.61 1.79
N THR A 533 -11.80 10.58 1.42
CA THR A 533 -12.16 10.27 0.03
C THR A 533 -13.67 10.04 -0.06
N PRO A 534 -14.38 10.64 -1.02
CA PRO A 534 -15.80 10.36 -1.22
C PRO A 534 -16.03 8.86 -1.42
N LEU A 535 -16.94 8.27 -0.65
CA LEU A 535 -17.15 6.81 -0.61
C LEU A 535 -17.47 6.22 -1.99
N LYS A 536 -18.21 6.96 -2.82
CA LYS A 536 -18.55 6.59 -4.22
C LYS A 536 -17.33 6.44 -5.14
N ARG A 537 -16.15 6.93 -4.74
CA ARG A 537 -14.90 6.91 -5.53
C ARG A 537 -13.88 5.88 -5.03
N ILE A 538 -14.21 5.10 -4.00
CA ILE A 538 -13.27 4.14 -3.40
C ILE A 538 -12.93 3.00 -4.38
N SER A 539 -13.94 2.41 -5.03
CA SER A 539 -13.77 1.27 -5.93
C SER A 539 -12.90 1.59 -7.15
N SER A 540 -12.92 2.84 -7.63
CA SER A 540 -12.18 3.27 -8.82
C SER A 540 -10.80 3.87 -8.54
N SER A 541 -10.42 4.08 -7.27
CA SER A 541 -9.19 4.78 -6.90
C SER A 541 -8.01 3.84 -6.65
N LYS A 542 -7.28 3.45 -7.71
CA LYS A 542 -6.06 2.61 -7.60
C LYS A 542 -5.04 3.12 -6.57
N ASP A 543 -4.94 4.44 -6.41
CA ASP A 543 -4.03 5.04 -5.43
C ASP A 543 -4.48 4.75 -3.98
N LEU A 544 -5.78 4.82 -3.71
CA LEU A 544 -6.33 4.53 -2.38
C LEU A 544 -6.13 3.05 -2.01
N TRP A 545 -6.36 2.15 -2.96
CA TRP A 545 -6.09 0.71 -2.78
C TRP A 545 -4.61 0.44 -2.45
N ASN A 546 -3.69 1.08 -3.16
CA ASN A 546 -2.25 0.96 -2.87
C ASN A 546 -1.89 1.50 -1.47
N ARG A 547 -2.49 2.61 -1.04
CA ARG A 547 -2.26 3.14 0.32
C ARG A 547 -2.86 2.24 1.39
N ALA A 548 -4.05 1.72 1.17
CA ALA A 548 -4.68 0.77 2.07
C ALA A 548 -3.79 -0.46 2.27
N ARG A 549 -3.25 -1.00 1.17
CA ARG A 549 -2.28 -2.09 1.20
C ARG A 549 -1.08 -1.77 2.08
N LEU A 550 -0.43 -0.63 1.86
CA LEU A 550 0.73 -0.20 2.66
C LEU A 550 0.38 -0.07 4.14
N ILE A 551 -0.79 0.47 4.48
CA ILE A 551 -1.24 0.62 5.86
C ILE A 551 -1.43 -0.74 6.53
N LEU A 552 -2.05 -1.70 5.84
CA LEU A 552 -2.24 -3.05 6.38
C LEU A 552 -0.89 -3.77 6.57
N GLU A 553 -0.01 -3.70 5.56
CA GLU A 553 1.33 -4.30 5.60
C GLU A 553 2.22 -3.66 6.69
N GLU A 554 2.13 -2.35 6.92
CA GLU A 554 3.01 -1.64 7.86
C GLU A 554 2.48 -1.62 9.30
N TYR A 555 1.17 -1.54 9.51
CA TYR A 555 0.60 -1.38 10.86
C TYR A 555 -0.04 -2.66 11.41
N PHE A 556 -0.38 -3.62 10.56
CA PHE A 556 -1.20 -4.78 10.96
C PHE A 556 -0.62 -6.13 10.52
N SER A 557 0.53 -6.20 9.84
CA SER A 557 1.08 -7.50 9.41
C SER A 557 1.59 -8.38 10.56
N ASP A 558 1.83 -7.80 11.73
CA ASP A 558 2.16 -8.50 12.97
C ASP A 558 0.90 -8.92 13.74
N ASP A 559 -0.29 -8.56 13.24
CA ASP A 559 -1.56 -8.83 13.90
C ASP A 559 -2.72 -8.88 12.88
N ILE A 560 -2.81 -9.99 12.15
CA ILE A 560 -3.81 -10.19 11.10
C ILE A 560 -5.22 -10.21 11.65
N LEU A 561 -5.41 -10.72 12.87
CA LEU A 561 -6.72 -10.73 13.54
C LEU A 561 -7.27 -9.32 13.79
N SER A 562 -6.40 -8.32 13.96
CA SER A 562 -6.84 -6.92 13.98
C SER A 562 -7.42 -6.47 12.64
N VAL A 563 -6.90 -6.94 11.49
CA VAL A 563 -7.45 -6.65 10.16
C VAL A 563 -8.85 -7.24 10.00
N TYR A 564 -9.05 -8.47 10.48
CA TYR A 564 -10.37 -9.09 10.54
C TYR A 564 -11.36 -8.33 11.43
N SER A 565 -10.90 -7.88 12.59
CA SER A 565 -11.72 -7.08 13.49
C SER A 565 -12.21 -5.79 12.80
N ILE A 566 -11.40 -5.18 11.92
CA ILE A 566 -11.84 -4.04 11.10
C ILE A 566 -12.99 -4.44 10.16
N LYS A 567 -12.93 -5.60 9.49
CA LYS A 567 -14.01 -6.10 8.61
C LYS A 567 -15.31 -6.37 9.38
N LEU A 568 -15.24 -6.79 10.64
CA LEU A 568 -16.43 -7.01 11.45
C LEU A 568 -17.07 -5.69 11.85
N VAL A 569 -16.26 -4.69 12.23
CA VAL A 569 -16.75 -3.32 12.47
C VAL A 569 -17.37 -2.73 11.19
N GLN A 570 -16.76 -2.95 10.01
CA GLN A 570 -17.32 -2.54 8.72
C GLN A 570 -18.75 -3.06 8.50
N ARG A 571 -18.98 -4.36 8.70
CA ARG A 571 -20.31 -4.98 8.46
C ARG A 571 -21.40 -4.30 9.28
N ARG A 572 -21.09 -3.87 10.51
CA ARG A 572 -22.02 -3.12 11.36
C ARG A 572 -22.12 -1.63 10.99
N TRP A 573 -21.04 -1.02 10.49
CA TRP A 573 -21.07 0.34 9.91
C TRP A 573 -21.93 0.45 8.65
N CYS A 574 -22.00 -0.61 7.83
CA CYS A 574 -22.75 -0.61 6.56
C CYS A 574 -24.24 -0.96 6.71
N ARG A 575 -24.69 -1.53 7.85
CA ARG A 575 -26.10 -1.91 8.08
C ARG A 575 -26.99 -0.77 8.61
N GLY A 576 -26.46 0.44 8.88
CA GLY A 576 -27.28 1.56 9.36
C GLY A 576 -26.70 2.93 9.05
N LEU A 577 -27.53 3.84 8.51
CA LEU A 577 -27.17 5.24 8.23
C LEU A 577 -26.98 6.10 9.50
N GLN A 578 -27.22 5.58 10.70
CA GLN A 578 -27.04 6.32 11.94
C GLN A 578 -26.38 5.46 13.02
N ARG A 579 -25.19 5.91 13.45
CA ARG A 579 -24.41 5.45 14.61
C ARG A 579 -24.01 3.97 14.57
N CYS A 580 -22.72 3.71 14.36
CA CYS A 580 -22.12 2.37 14.50
C CYS A 580 -22.53 1.78 15.87
N THR A 581 -23.25 0.64 15.86
CA THR A 581 -23.63 -0.08 17.07
C THR A 581 -22.91 -1.43 17.17
N TRP A 582 -22.45 -1.77 18.37
CA TRP A 582 -21.87 -3.06 18.76
C TRP A 582 -22.71 -3.64 19.89
N ARG A 583 -23.36 -4.80 19.74
CA ARG A 583 -24.27 -5.36 20.77
C ARG A 583 -25.31 -4.35 21.31
N ARG A 584 -25.96 -3.56 20.44
CA ARG A 584 -26.87 -2.44 20.83
C ARG A 584 -26.18 -1.30 21.63
N SER A 585 -24.87 -1.35 21.83
CA SER A 585 -24.02 -0.29 22.40
C SER A 585 -23.28 0.49 21.30
N LYS A 586 -22.56 1.58 21.62
CA LYS A 586 -21.77 2.30 20.61
C LYS A 586 -20.55 1.47 20.20
N CYS A 587 -20.29 1.46 18.90
CA CYS A 587 -19.12 0.85 18.27
C CYS A 587 -17.81 1.18 19.00
N PRO A 588 -16.98 0.17 19.31
CA PRO A 588 -15.82 0.35 20.18
C PRO A 588 -14.74 1.28 19.58
N LEU A 589 -14.74 1.45 18.26
CA LEU A 589 -13.85 2.37 17.55
C LEU A 589 -14.44 3.77 17.37
N TYR A 590 -15.70 4.01 17.75
CA TYR A 590 -16.40 5.27 17.51
C TYR A 590 -15.68 6.47 18.14
N ALA A 591 -15.18 6.33 19.37
CA ALA A 591 -14.46 7.39 20.07
C ALA A 591 -13.11 7.74 19.39
N LEU A 592 -12.52 6.80 18.65
CA LEU A 592 -11.22 6.92 17.99
C LEU A 592 -11.33 7.41 16.53
N CYS A 593 -12.56 7.50 16.00
CA CYS A 593 -12.86 7.96 14.66
C CYS A 593 -12.70 9.50 14.57
N PRO A 594 -11.82 10.04 13.71
CA PRO A 594 -11.70 11.48 13.51
C PRO A 594 -12.84 12.06 12.64
N ASN A 595 -13.51 11.23 11.83
CA ASN A 595 -14.61 11.64 10.96
C ASN A 595 -15.96 11.32 11.64
N ARG A 596 -16.27 12.00 12.75
CA ARG A 596 -17.46 11.73 13.59
C ARG A 596 -18.79 12.18 12.97
N THR A 597 -18.74 12.89 11.85
CA THR A 597 -19.87 13.54 11.17
C THR A 597 -20.44 12.70 10.06
#